data_AF-A0A7J3FAJ3-F1
#
_entry.id   AF-A0A7J3FAJ3-F1
#
_cell.length_a   1.000
_cell.length_b   1.000
_cell.length_c   1.000
_cell.angle_alpha   90.00
_cell.angle_beta   90.00
_cell.angle_gamma   90.00
#
_symmetry.space_group_name_H-M   'P 1'
#
loop_
_entity.id
_entity.type
_entity.pdbx_description
1 polymer ?
#
loop_
_entity_poly.entity_id
_entity_poly.type
_entity_poly.pdbx_seq_one_letter_code
_entity_poly.pdbx_strand_id
1 'polypeptide(L)'
;MDWDGCSGGNHDRGSFEEDKAAEGFIVQPWKGGCSLLIGRAVAYGAVTIINAISCGLGAALSIGLETEAMVKLTSKPGNIEGKILSDPSENPILIDKVVRHVLRLFQLENEYGAYVETRSNIPIARGLKSSSAAANAITLATLSALGE
;
A
#
# COMPACT_ATOMS: atom_id res chain seq x y z
N MET A 1 -2.78 -28.82 20.27
CA MET A 1 -3.80 -27.75 20.37
C MET A 1 -4.14 -27.31 18.96
N ASP A 2 -4.81 -28.23 18.31
CA ASP A 2 -5.95 -28.14 17.40
C ASP A 2 -6.29 -26.75 16.85
N TRP A 3 -6.05 -26.60 15.55
CA TRP A 3 -6.71 -25.63 14.68
C TRP A 3 -7.72 -26.41 13.84
N ASP A 4 -8.92 -26.61 14.38
CA ASP A 4 -10.05 -27.12 13.63
C ASP A 4 -10.79 -25.98 12.92
N GLY A 5 -10.89 -26.11 11.60
CA GLY A 5 -12.13 -25.92 10.84
C GLY A 5 -12.74 -24.51 10.74
N CYS A 6 -12.35 -23.77 9.70
CA CYS A 6 -13.29 -22.93 8.95
C CYS A 6 -13.02 -23.07 7.45
N SER A 7 -13.52 -24.17 6.91
CA SER A 7 -13.83 -24.36 5.49
C SER A 7 -15.01 -23.45 5.14
N GLY A 8 -14.75 -22.46 4.29
CA GLY A 8 -15.77 -21.55 3.79
C GLY A 8 -15.21 -20.77 2.60
N GLY A 9 -15.25 -21.39 1.42
CA GLY A 9 -14.93 -20.70 0.19
C GLY A 9 -15.98 -19.62 -0.07
N ASN A 10 -15.52 -18.39 -0.28
CA ASN A 10 -16.19 -17.47 -1.18
C ASN A 10 -15.12 -16.62 -1.90
N HIS A 11 -14.82 -17.00 -3.13
CA HIS A 11 -14.10 -16.14 -4.08
C HIS A 11 -15.08 -15.09 -4.59
N ASP A 12 -15.42 -14.11 -3.74
CA ASP A 12 -16.06 -12.89 -4.19
C ASP A 12 -14.99 -12.04 -4.88
N ARG A 13 -14.87 -12.27 -6.20
CA ARG A 13 -14.25 -11.32 -7.11
C ARG A 13 -15.14 -10.08 -7.12
N GLY A 14 -14.89 -9.17 -6.18
CA GLY A 14 -15.40 -7.81 -6.25
C GLY A 14 -14.96 -7.22 -7.58
N SER A 15 -15.91 -7.08 -8.49
CA SER A 15 -15.72 -6.44 -9.79
C SER A 15 -15.47 -4.97 -9.50
N PHE A 16 -14.27 -4.50 -9.83
CA PHE A 16 -13.94 -3.08 -9.76
C PHE A 16 -14.64 -2.39 -10.95
N GLU A 17 -15.54 -1.47 -10.64
CA GLU A 17 -16.19 -0.61 -11.63
C GLU A 17 -15.13 0.36 -12.19
N GLU A 18 -14.84 0.24 -13.48
CA GLU A 18 -13.73 0.87 -14.23
C GLU A 18 -13.77 2.42 -14.30
N ASP A 19 -14.79 3.07 -13.75
CA ASP A 19 -15.14 4.45 -14.07
C ASP A 19 -14.59 5.53 -13.11
N LYS A 20 -13.64 5.22 -12.22
CA LYS A 20 -13.06 6.20 -11.27
C LYS A 20 -11.56 6.51 -11.46
N ALA A 21 -11.01 6.29 -12.65
CA ALA A 21 -9.59 6.47 -12.94
C ALA A 21 -9.11 7.94 -13.10
N ALA A 22 -9.98 8.95 -12.93
CA ALA A 22 -9.66 10.34 -13.24
C ALA A 22 -9.04 11.15 -12.08
N GLU A 23 -9.02 10.64 -10.86
CA GLU A 23 -8.48 11.36 -9.70
C GLU A 23 -7.32 10.56 -9.10
N GLY A 24 -6.14 11.20 -9.08
CA GLY A 24 -4.93 10.59 -8.56
C GLY A 24 -5.14 10.10 -7.13
N PHE A 25 -5.04 8.78 -6.97
CA PHE A 25 -5.08 8.03 -5.72
C PHE A 25 -6.49 7.72 -5.18
N ILE A 26 -6.78 6.43 -4.97
CA ILE A 26 -8.07 5.95 -4.43
C ILE A 26 -7.82 5.32 -3.05
N VAL A 27 -8.32 5.98 -1.99
CA VAL A 27 -8.46 5.39 -0.66
C VAL A 27 -9.87 4.81 -0.55
N GLN A 28 -10.00 3.51 -0.30
CA GLN A 28 -11.31 2.91 -0.07
C GLN A 28 -11.55 2.72 1.43
N PRO A 29 -12.48 3.49 2.04
CA PRO A 29 -12.86 3.27 3.42
C PRO A 29 -13.56 1.92 3.55
N TRP A 30 -13.14 1.12 4.53
CA TRP A 30 -13.69 -0.22 4.75
C TRP A 30 -15.13 -0.09 5.30
N LYS A 31 -16.14 -0.45 4.49
CA LYS A 31 -17.56 -0.45 4.91
C LYS A 31 -17.89 -1.72 5.70
N GLY A 32 -17.34 -1.83 6.90
CA GLY A 32 -17.69 -2.85 7.89
C GLY A 32 -17.66 -2.23 9.27
N GLY A 33 -18.83 -2.12 9.91
CA GLY A 33 -19.00 -1.48 11.21
C GLY A 33 -18.31 -2.26 12.34
N CYS A 34 -17.03 -1.98 12.56
CA CYS A 34 -16.30 -2.16 13.81
C CYS A 34 -14.97 -1.42 13.64
N SER A 35 -14.44 -0.79 14.68
CA SER A 35 -13.19 -0.01 14.70
C SER A 35 -11.95 -0.89 14.41
N LEU A 36 -11.87 -1.48 13.22
CA LEU A 36 -10.71 -2.22 12.79
C LEU A 36 -9.66 -1.24 12.31
N LEU A 37 -8.49 -1.31 12.94
CA LEU A 37 -7.28 -0.60 12.55
C LEU A 37 -6.71 -1.15 11.22
N ILE A 38 -7.55 -1.22 10.19
CA ILE A 38 -7.22 -1.72 8.86
C ILE A 38 -7.54 -0.62 7.85
N GLY A 39 -6.57 -0.30 7.00
CA GLY A 39 -6.70 0.64 5.91
C GLY A 39 -6.24 0.03 4.59
N ARG A 40 -6.84 0.50 3.50
CA ARG A 40 -6.51 0.08 2.13
C ARG A 40 -6.40 1.27 1.21
N ALA A 41 -5.45 1.19 0.30
CA ALA A 41 -5.18 2.27 -0.63
C ALA A 41 -4.52 1.78 -1.92
N VAL A 42 -4.80 2.48 -3.02
CA VAL A 42 -4.26 2.20 -4.34
C VAL A 42 -3.52 3.40 -4.89
N ALA A 43 -2.29 3.18 -5.34
CA ALA A 43 -1.44 4.17 -5.98
C ALA A 43 -1.11 3.80 -7.42
N TYR A 44 -1.16 4.77 -8.33
CA TYR A 44 -0.78 4.55 -9.73
C TYR A 44 0.70 4.81 -9.96
N GLY A 45 1.29 4.01 -10.85
CA GLY A 45 2.64 4.19 -11.35
C GLY A 45 2.73 5.39 -12.29
N ALA A 46 3.94 5.92 -12.45
CA ALA A 46 4.23 6.96 -13.42
C ALA A 46 5.54 6.67 -14.16
N VAL A 47 5.61 7.14 -15.40
CA VAL A 47 6.80 7.10 -16.25
C VAL A 47 7.34 8.51 -16.38
N THR A 48 8.65 8.68 -16.17
CA THR A 48 9.32 9.94 -16.48
C THR A 48 9.56 10.02 -17.98
N ILE A 49 8.98 11.03 -18.65
CA ILE A 49 9.18 11.32 -20.07
C ILE A 49 10.45 12.17 -20.27
N ILE A 50 10.64 13.17 -19.39
CA ILE A 50 11.81 14.06 -19.42
C ILE A 50 12.45 14.05 -18.04
N ASN A 51 13.71 13.60 -17.96
CA ASN A 51 14.47 13.61 -16.71
C ASN A 51 14.91 15.04 -16.38
N ALA A 52 14.57 15.52 -15.19
CA ALA A 52 14.85 16.88 -14.75
C ALA A 52 16.35 17.19 -14.52
N ILE A 53 17.23 16.17 -14.53
CA ILE A 53 18.67 16.34 -14.25
C ILE A 53 19.37 17.23 -15.29
N SER A 54 18.93 17.25 -16.55
CA SER A 54 19.63 17.97 -17.62
C SER A 54 19.20 19.43 -17.78
N CYS A 55 17.95 19.79 -17.46
CA CYS A 55 17.39 21.11 -17.76
C CYS A 55 16.58 21.75 -16.63
N GLY A 56 16.47 21.10 -15.45
CA GLY A 56 15.66 21.59 -14.32
C GLY A 56 14.14 21.45 -14.50
N LEU A 57 13.67 21.08 -15.69
CA LEU A 57 12.27 20.80 -15.99
C LEU A 57 12.12 19.30 -16.29
N GLY A 58 11.30 18.62 -15.51
CA GLY A 58 10.93 17.22 -15.72
C GLY A 58 9.47 17.08 -16.13
N ALA A 59 9.15 15.98 -16.80
CA ALA A 59 7.78 15.62 -17.15
C ALA A 59 7.54 14.15 -16.80
N ALA A 60 6.41 13.85 -16.18
CA ALA A 60 5.99 12.50 -15.86
C ALA A 60 4.54 12.29 -16.29
N LEU A 61 4.23 11.05 -16.70
CA LEU A 61 2.90 10.64 -17.13
C LEU A 61 2.45 9.46 -16.26
N SER A 62 1.24 9.55 -15.71
CA SER A 62 0.61 8.43 -15.01
C SER A 62 0.33 7.31 -16.00
N ILE A 63 0.57 6.07 -15.60
CA ILE A 63 0.23 4.88 -16.37
C ILE A 63 -0.80 4.08 -15.60
N GLY A 64 -1.67 3.34 -16.30
CA GLY A 64 -2.71 2.49 -15.71
C GLY A 64 -2.18 1.24 -14.98
N LEU A 65 -0.96 1.32 -14.45
CA LEU A 65 -0.41 0.31 -13.55
C LEU A 65 -0.55 0.82 -12.12
N GLU A 66 -0.86 -0.08 -11.21
CA GLU A 66 -1.26 0.24 -9.84
C GLU A 66 -0.55 -0.66 -8.83
N THR A 67 -0.42 -0.11 -7.63
CA THR A 67 0.00 -0.82 -6.43
C THR A 67 -1.07 -0.62 -5.37
N GLU A 68 -1.67 -1.72 -4.95
CA GLU A 68 -2.56 -1.80 -3.80
C GLU A 68 -1.74 -2.11 -2.55
N ALA A 69 -2.05 -1.43 -1.46
CA ALA A 69 -1.54 -1.74 -0.13
C ALA A 69 -2.70 -1.92 0.86
N MET A 70 -2.58 -2.93 1.70
CA MET A 70 -3.42 -3.15 2.87
C MET A 70 -2.54 -3.07 4.11
N VAL A 71 -2.91 -2.21 5.05
CA VAL A 71 -2.21 -2.04 6.32
C VAL A 71 -3.16 -2.41 7.44
N LYS A 72 -2.68 -3.22 8.38
CA LYS A 72 -3.36 -3.55 9.63
C LYS A 72 -2.47 -3.15 10.77
N LEU A 73 -2.88 -2.20 11.59
CA LEU A 73 -2.14 -1.86 12.81
C LEU A 73 -2.34 -2.97 13.84
N THR A 74 -1.29 -3.23 14.59
CA THR A 74 -1.26 -4.26 15.63
C THR A 74 -0.84 -3.63 16.95
N SER A 75 -1.26 -4.18 18.08
CA SER A 75 -0.83 -3.70 19.42
C SER A 75 0.58 -4.18 19.81
N LYS A 76 1.44 -4.51 18.83
CA LYS A 76 2.82 -4.98 19.03
C LYS A 76 3.79 -3.88 18.56
N PRO A 77 4.08 -2.87 19.38
CA PRO A 77 4.91 -1.75 18.97
C PRO A 77 6.28 -2.18 18.48
N GLY A 78 6.79 -1.50 17.45
CA GLY A 78 8.08 -1.80 16.83
C GLY A 78 8.11 -3.03 15.91
N ASN A 79 7.10 -3.91 15.94
CA ASN A 79 6.99 -5.06 15.04
C ASN A 79 6.24 -4.66 13.76
N ILE A 80 6.98 -4.57 12.64
CA ILE A 80 6.41 -4.30 11.33
C ILE A 80 6.75 -5.45 10.39
N GLU A 81 5.70 -6.10 9.91
CA GLU A 81 5.79 -7.25 9.02
C GLU A 81 5.25 -6.84 7.65
N GLY A 82 6.12 -6.85 6.64
CA GLY A 82 5.76 -6.53 5.27
C GLY A 82 5.76 -7.77 4.39
N LYS A 83 4.72 -7.95 3.58
CA LYS A 83 4.61 -9.03 2.60
C LYS A 83 4.27 -8.47 1.22
N ILE A 84 5.12 -8.76 0.25
CA ILE A 84 4.92 -8.38 -1.15
C ILE A 84 4.33 -9.60 -1.87
N LEU A 85 3.02 -9.56 -2.14
CA LEU A 85 2.31 -10.70 -2.73
C LEU A 85 2.67 -10.92 -4.20
N SER A 86 3.03 -9.85 -4.92
CA SER A 86 3.41 -9.93 -6.34
C SER A 86 4.80 -10.52 -6.56
N ASP A 87 5.71 -10.34 -5.60
CA ASP A 87 7.05 -10.91 -5.63
C ASP A 87 7.53 -11.16 -4.20
N PRO A 88 7.40 -12.39 -3.68
CA PRO A 88 7.84 -12.72 -2.33
C PRO A 88 9.36 -12.65 -2.11
N SER A 89 10.15 -12.52 -3.18
CA SER A 89 11.62 -12.40 -3.08
C SER A 89 12.10 -10.95 -2.93
N GLU A 90 11.22 -9.98 -3.18
CA GLU A 90 11.49 -8.56 -3.00
C GLU A 90 11.68 -8.18 -1.53
N ASN A 91 12.47 -7.14 -1.31
CA ASN A 91 12.89 -6.78 0.03
C ASN A 91 11.83 -5.88 0.73
N PRO A 92 11.24 -6.31 1.86
CA PRO A 92 10.21 -5.55 2.57
C PRO A 92 10.74 -4.31 3.32
N ILE A 93 12.03 -3.97 3.25
CA ILE A 93 12.62 -2.81 3.92
C ILE A 93 11.89 -1.49 3.59
N LEU A 94 11.40 -1.31 2.36
CA LEU A 94 10.64 -0.10 2.01
C LEU A 94 9.34 -0.01 2.82
N ILE A 95 8.64 -1.13 2.97
CA ILE A 95 7.39 -1.21 3.73
C ILE A 95 7.65 -0.83 5.19
N ASP A 96 8.66 -1.44 5.80
CA ASP A 96 9.04 -1.17 7.18
C ASP A 96 9.35 0.31 7.40
N LYS A 97 10.20 0.90 6.55
CA LYS A 97 10.61 2.30 6.67
C LYS A 97 9.44 3.26 6.52
N VAL A 98 8.56 3.05 5.53
CA VAL A 98 7.42 3.94 5.27
C VAL A 98 6.45 3.93 6.45
N VAL A 99 6.07 2.74 6.95
CA VAL A 99 5.14 2.65 8.07
C VAL A 99 5.75 3.22 9.36
N ARG A 100 7.02 2.91 9.67
CA ARG A 100 7.71 3.52 10.82
C ARG A 100 7.70 5.03 10.73
N HIS A 101 7.93 5.57 9.53
CA HIS A 101 7.95 7.01 9.34
C HIS A 101 6.57 7.63 9.58
N VAL A 102 5.49 7.03 9.06
CA VAL A 102 4.12 7.49 9.32
C VAL A 102 3.79 7.42 10.80
N LEU A 103 4.00 6.28 11.46
CA LEU A 103 3.72 6.13 12.90
C LEU A 103 4.52 7.14 13.75
N ARG A 104 5.78 7.41 13.38
CA ARG A 104 6.61 8.42 14.03
C ARG A 104 6.07 9.84 13.88
N LEU A 105 5.55 10.20 12.71
CA LEU A 105 4.95 11.52 12.48
C LEU A 105 3.77 11.77 13.43
N PHE A 106 2.99 10.73 13.73
CA PHE A 106 1.86 10.79 14.67
C PHE A 106 2.25 10.43 16.12
N GLN A 107 3.53 10.19 16.43
CA GLN A 107 4.02 9.79 17.77
C GLN A 107 3.45 8.45 18.28
N LEU A 108 3.01 7.58 17.36
CA LEU A 108 2.36 6.30 17.63
C LEU A 108 3.28 5.08 17.55
N GLU A 109 4.58 5.31 17.36
CA GLU A 109 5.61 4.28 17.20
C GLU A 109 5.76 3.32 18.40
N ASN A 110 5.37 3.78 19.60
CA ASN A 110 5.40 2.98 20.83
C ASN A 110 4.04 2.33 21.16
N GLU A 111 2.99 2.63 20.39
CA GLU A 111 1.63 2.15 20.61
C GLU A 111 1.26 1.05 19.60
N TYR A 112 1.68 1.22 18.35
CA TYR A 112 1.31 0.33 17.26
C TYR A 112 2.52 -0.29 16.55
N GLY A 113 2.37 -1.56 16.19
CA GLY A 113 3.08 -2.19 15.08
C GLY A 113 2.19 -2.26 13.85
N ALA A 114 2.64 -2.93 12.79
CA ALA A 114 1.82 -3.09 11.59
C ALA A 114 2.09 -4.39 10.85
N TYR A 115 1.04 -4.91 10.22
CA TYR A 115 1.12 -5.93 9.19
C TYR A 115 0.71 -5.29 7.87
N VAL A 116 1.54 -5.43 6.84
CA VAL A 116 1.31 -4.81 5.53
C VAL A 116 1.40 -5.84 4.43
N GLU A 117 0.38 -5.85 3.57
CA GLU A 117 0.40 -6.60 2.31
C GLU A 117 0.38 -5.63 1.14
N THR A 118 1.23 -5.88 0.15
CA THR A 118 1.22 -5.12 -1.09
C THR A 118 1.01 -6.05 -2.29
N ARG A 119 0.24 -5.56 -3.27
CA ARG A 119 0.03 -6.19 -4.56
C ARG A 119 0.24 -5.13 -5.64
N SER A 120 1.12 -5.40 -6.59
CA SER A 120 1.39 -4.51 -7.72
C SER A 120 1.34 -5.27 -9.03
N ASN A 121 0.85 -4.61 -10.08
CA ASN A 121 0.96 -5.06 -11.46
C ASN A 121 2.07 -4.29 -12.22
N ILE A 122 2.83 -3.42 -11.54
CA ILE A 122 3.96 -2.69 -12.12
C ILE A 122 5.14 -3.66 -12.31
N PRO A 123 5.62 -3.89 -13.54
CA PRO A 123 6.72 -4.82 -13.78
C PRO A 123 8.01 -4.28 -13.14
N ILE A 124 8.63 -5.14 -12.34
CA ILE A 124 9.91 -4.88 -11.69
C ILE A 124 11.00 -4.83 -12.80
N ALA A 125 11.91 -3.85 -12.74
CA ALA A 125 13.05 -3.66 -13.65
C ALA A 125 12.84 -3.00 -15.04
N ARG A 126 11.83 -2.15 -15.25
CA ARG A 126 11.61 -1.45 -16.55
C ARG A 126 11.63 0.09 -16.52
N GLY A 127 12.39 0.71 -15.61
CA GLY A 127 12.44 2.18 -15.51
C GLY A 127 11.13 2.82 -15.03
N LEU A 128 10.22 1.99 -14.50
CA LEU A 128 8.98 2.41 -13.85
C LEU A 128 9.25 2.64 -12.38
N LYS A 129 8.71 3.72 -11.81
CA LYS A 129 8.92 4.08 -10.41
C LYS A 129 8.03 3.26 -9.47
N SER A 130 8.17 1.93 -9.49
CA SER A 130 7.36 0.98 -8.69
C SER A 130 7.45 1.23 -7.20
N SER A 131 8.63 1.61 -6.70
CA SER A 131 8.86 1.95 -5.29
C SER A 131 8.10 3.19 -4.82
N SER A 132 7.87 4.18 -5.69
CA SER A 132 7.10 5.38 -5.32
C SER A 132 5.60 5.10 -5.26
N ALA A 133 5.09 4.28 -6.19
CA ALA A 133 3.71 3.83 -6.12
C ALA A 133 3.47 3.00 -4.85
N ALA A 134 4.38 2.07 -4.53
CA ALA A 134 4.31 1.29 -3.30
C ALA A 134 4.36 2.17 -2.04
N ALA A 135 5.30 3.12 -1.95
CA ALA A 135 5.41 4.01 -0.80
C ALA A 135 4.16 4.89 -0.61
N ASN A 136 3.58 5.39 -1.70
CA ASN A 136 2.35 6.18 -1.65
C ASN A 136 1.16 5.31 -1.21
N ALA A 137 1.03 4.11 -1.78
CA ALA A 137 0.00 3.13 -1.41
C ALA A 137 0.04 2.83 0.09
N ILE A 138 1.22 2.48 0.60
CA ILE A 138 1.41 2.12 2.01
C ILE A 138 1.14 3.30 2.94
N THR A 139 1.61 4.50 2.59
CA THR A 139 1.38 5.71 3.39
C THR A 139 -0.12 5.95 3.57
N LEU A 140 -0.87 5.96 2.48
CA LEU A 140 -2.30 6.27 2.51
C LEU A 140 -3.13 5.14 3.09
N ALA A 141 -2.72 3.88 2.92
CA ALA A 141 -3.32 2.77 3.65
C ALA A 141 -3.07 2.90 5.17
N THR A 142 -1.89 3.36 5.59
CA THR A 142 -1.57 3.56 7.01
C THR A 142 -2.38 4.71 7.60
N LEU A 143 -2.51 5.84 6.89
CA LEU A 143 -3.37 6.96 7.29
C LEU A 143 -4.83 6.52 7.41
N SER A 144 -5.34 5.81 6.40
CA SER A 144 -6.68 5.22 6.44
C SER A 144 -6.88 4.26 7.60
N ALA A 145 -5.85 3.52 8.03
CA ALA A 145 -5.92 2.63 9.19
C ALA A 145 -5.93 3.40 10.52
N LEU A 146 -5.32 4.59 10.56
CA LEU A 146 -5.32 5.51 11.69
C LEU A 146 -6.60 6.35 11.76
N GLY A 147 -7.34 6.47 10.65
CA GLY A 147 -8.52 7.33 10.55
C GLY A 147 -8.19 8.79 10.18
N GLU A 148 -7.02 9.01 9.58
CA GLU A 148 -6.49 10.31 9.12
C GLU A 148 -6.63 10.49 7.60
#